data_AF-A0A6N4URM1-F1
#
_entry.id   AF-A0A6N4URM1-F1
#
_cell.length_a   1.000
_cell.length_b   1.000
_cell.length_c   1.000
_cell.angle_alpha   90.00
_cell.angle_beta   90.00
_cell.angle_gamma   90.00
#
_symmetry.space_group_name_H-M   'P 1'
#
loop_
_entity.id
_entity.type
_entity.pdbx_description
1 polymer ?
#
loop_
_entity_poly.entity_id
_entity_poly.type
_entity_poly.pdbx_seq_one_letter_code
_entity_poly.pdbx_strand_id
1 'polypeptide(L)'
;MSAQLSEVRGDGNTLVVPFARPRARPEKALQYQLNVVAGDVAEVVSGIGGWLFDRAMAGWQVSVAAGEDGDQRALRILGLKAVGLEGLWQPADADSVAMTVICASRLESDDHGLFWRSARADVVFAGAHGADGLGGAMERVQYRPSAAALAFKSHALVVTGADPGSADGVETLFRGERSAGLLDADLVSGC
;
A
#
# COMPACT_ATOMS: atom_id res chain seq x y z
N MET A 1 -5.01 -55.89 -62.77
CA MET A 1 -6.44 -56.21 -62.61
C MET A 1 -6.61 -57.04 -61.36
N SER A 2 -7.66 -56.74 -60.60
CA SER A 2 -8.22 -57.47 -59.45
C SER A 2 -7.61 -57.19 -58.07
N ALA A 3 -8.52 -56.71 -57.23
CA ALA A 3 -8.40 -56.28 -55.85
C ALA A 3 -8.39 -57.44 -54.86
N GLN A 4 -7.94 -57.18 -53.63
CA GLN A 4 -8.71 -57.60 -52.45
C GLN A 4 -8.38 -56.72 -51.23
N LEU A 5 -9.44 -56.17 -50.64
CA LEU A 5 -9.54 -55.47 -49.36
C LEU A 5 -9.86 -56.50 -48.26
N SER A 6 -9.07 -56.51 -47.19
CA SER A 6 -9.35 -57.03 -45.83
C SER A 6 -8.06 -56.84 -45.02
N GLU A 7 -8.00 -56.41 -43.77
CA GLU A 7 -8.98 -56.23 -42.71
C GLU A 7 -8.39 -55.23 -41.71
N VAL A 8 -9.28 -54.62 -40.95
CA VAL A 8 -9.01 -53.75 -39.80
C VAL A 8 -8.43 -54.57 -38.63
N ARG A 9 -7.36 -54.08 -38.01
CA ARG A 9 -7.26 -54.10 -36.54
C ARG A 9 -6.29 -53.01 -36.07
N GLY A 10 -6.86 -52.02 -35.38
CA GLY A 10 -6.10 -50.92 -34.81
C GLY A 10 -5.22 -51.39 -33.66
N ASP A 11 -4.13 -50.67 -33.43
CA ASP A 11 -3.58 -50.55 -32.10
C ASP A 11 -3.13 -49.11 -31.86
N GLY A 12 -3.43 -48.65 -30.65
CA GLY A 12 -3.55 -47.25 -30.31
C GLY A 12 -2.22 -46.49 -30.33
N ASN A 13 -2.24 -45.32 -30.95
CA ASN A 13 -1.36 -44.24 -30.54
C ASN A 13 -2.23 -43.03 -30.21
N THR A 14 -2.80 -43.06 -29.01
CA THR A 14 -3.48 -41.89 -28.44
C THR A 14 -2.47 -40.78 -28.33
N LEU A 15 -2.63 -39.79 -29.20
CA LEU A 15 -1.95 -38.50 -29.15
C LEU A 15 -2.00 -37.96 -27.73
N VAL A 16 -0.83 -37.76 -27.12
CA VAL A 16 -0.68 -36.97 -25.91
C VAL A 16 -1.05 -35.55 -26.26
N VAL A 17 -2.30 -35.17 -26.00
CA VAL A 17 -2.70 -33.77 -25.95
C VAL A 17 -2.01 -33.16 -24.73
N PRO A 18 -1.19 -32.09 -24.88
CA PRO A 18 -0.61 -31.44 -23.73
C PRO A 18 -1.75 -30.89 -22.87
N PHE A 19 -1.60 -30.97 -21.55
CA PHE A 19 -2.47 -30.28 -20.60
C PHE A 19 -2.35 -28.77 -20.83
N ALA A 20 -3.08 -28.26 -21.83
CA ALA A 20 -3.39 -26.86 -21.95
C ALA A 20 -4.31 -26.54 -20.78
N ARG A 21 -3.73 -26.19 -19.63
CA ARG A 21 -4.47 -25.52 -18.57
C ARG A 21 -5.13 -24.32 -19.24
N PRO A 22 -6.46 -24.18 -19.17
CA PRO A 22 -7.09 -22.93 -19.53
C PRO A 22 -6.37 -21.85 -18.73
N ARG A 23 -5.69 -20.92 -19.42
CA ARG A 23 -5.36 -19.64 -18.78
C ARG A 23 -6.71 -19.02 -18.50
N ALA A 24 -7.25 -19.28 -17.31
CA ALA A 24 -8.28 -18.44 -16.75
C ALA A 24 -7.73 -17.02 -16.91
N ARG A 25 -8.37 -16.24 -17.78
CA ARG A 25 -8.13 -14.80 -17.79
C ARG A 25 -8.38 -14.40 -16.34
N PRO A 26 -7.40 -13.87 -15.59
CA PRO A 26 -7.71 -13.42 -14.25
C PRO A 26 -8.85 -12.43 -14.42
N GLU A 27 -9.98 -12.79 -13.86
CA GLU A 27 -11.05 -11.87 -13.51
C GLU A 27 -10.32 -10.73 -12.81
N LYS A 28 -10.45 -9.50 -13.32
CA LYS A 28 -9.53 -8.41 -12.96
C LYS A 28 -9.38 -8.39 -11.43
N ALA A 29 -8.19 -8.72 -10.97
CA ALA A 29 -7.93 -8.82 -9.54
C ALA A 29 -8.05 -7.42 -8.94
N LEU A 30 -8.80 -7.31 -7.84
CA LEU A 30 -8.97 -6.06 -7.11
C LEU A 30 -7.58 -5.53 -6.71
N GLN A 31 -7.25 -4.32 -7.12
CA GLN A 31 -5.98 -3.69 -6.80
C GLN A 31 -6.11 -2.82 -5.56
N TYR A 32 -5.24 -3.04 -4.56
CA TYR A 32 -5.20 -2.22 -3.36
C TYR A 32 -4.09 -1.18 -3.48
N GLN A 33 -4.46 0.08 -3.32
CA GLN A 33 -3.57 1.22 -3.45
C GLN A 33 -3.55 2.02 -2.15
N LEU A 34 -2.37 2.49 -1.78
CA LEU A 34 -2.16 3.34 -0.62
C LEU A 34 -1.34 4.57 -1.03
N ASN A 35 -1.96 5.73 -0.88
CA ASN A 35 -1.44 7.00 -1.32
C ASN A 35 -1.02 7.81 -0.11
N VAL A 36 0.26 8.12 0.06
CA VAL A 36 0.79 8.82 1.24
C VAL A 36 1.24 10.21 0.84
N VAL A 37 0.83 11.22 1.59
CA VAL A 37 1.26 12.61 1.40
C VAL A 37 1.95 13.10 2.67
N ALA A 38 3.16 13.60 2.51
CA ALA A 38 4.00 14.05 3.61
C ALA A 38 4.81 15.31 3.25
N GLY A 39 5.35 15.97 4.26
CA GLY A 39 6.23 17.12 4.10
C GLY A 39 7.62 16.68 3.62
N ASP A 40 8.13 15.60 4.22
CA ASP A 40 9.45 15.04 3.93
C ASP A 40 9.46 13.51 4.09
N VAL A 41 10.46 12.86 3.49
CA VAL A 41 10.69 11.41 3.58
C VAL A 41 11.00 10.97 5.02
N ALA A 42 11.73 11.76 5.81
CA ALA A 42 12.08 11.39 7.18
C ALA A 42 10.84 11.30 8.09
N GLU A 43 9.84 12.15 7.88
CA GLU A 43 8.55 12.09 8.57
C GLU A 43 7.83 10.76 8.31
N VAL A 44 7.77 10.34 7.04
CA VAL A 44 7.13 9.07 6.65
C VAL A 44 7.83 7.89 7.30
N VAL A 45 9.16 7.84 7.16
CA VAL A 45 9.98 6.72 7.63
C VAL A 45 9.90 6.60 9.16
N SER A 46 10.00 7.72 9.89
CA SER A 46 9.95 7.72 11.35
C SER A 46 8.55 7.44 11.91
N GLY A 47 7.52 8.06 11.32
CA GLY A 47 6.15 8.00 11.85
C GLY A 47 5.45 6.66 11.59
N ILE A 48 5.39 6.24 10.32
CA ILE A 48 4.55 5.11 9.87
C ILE A 48 5.26 4.15 8.91
N GLY A 49 6.60 4.23 8.82
CA GLY A 49 7.37 3.45 7.85
C GLY A 49 7.19 1.93 8.01
N GLY A 50 6.96 1.46 9.23
CA GLY A 50 6.72 0.05 9.52
C GLY A 50 5.38 -0.44 9.01
N TRP A 51 4.31 0.31 9.29
CA TRP A 51 2.97 0.02 8.77
C TRP A 51 2.93 0.04 7.24
N LEU A 52 3.59 1.02 6.62
CA LEU A 52 3.68 1.10 5.16
C LEU A 52 4.42 -0.10 4.56
N PHE A 53 5.51 -0.54 5.21
CA PHE A 53 6.23 -1.74 4.79
C PHE A 53 5.33 -2.98 4.85
N ASP A 54 4.62 -3.19 5.96
CA ASP A 54 3.73 -4.34 6.12
C ASP A 54 2.60 -4.33 5.08
N ARG A 55 2.06 -3.15 4.72
CA ARG A 55 1.10 -3.00 3.61
C ARG A 55 1.71 -3.34 2.27
N ALA A 56 2.93 -2.85 1.98
CA ALA A 56 3.64 -3.20 0.75
C ALA A 56 3.89 -4.71 0.66
N MET A 57 4.30 -5.35 1.76
CA MET A 57 4.50 -6.79 1.85
C MET A 57 3.20 -7.60 1.76
N ALA A 58 2.06 -7.01 2.15
CA ALA A 58 0.73 -7.55 1.90
C ALA A 58 0.24 -7.38 0.45
N GLY A 59 1.08 -6.84 -0.44
CA GLY A 59 0.79 -6.68 -1.87
C GLY A 59 0.09 -5.37 -2.25
N TRP A 60 0.00 -4.40 -1.32
CA TRP A 60 -0.55 -3.09 -1.62
C TRP A 60 0.44 -2.28 -2.45
N GLN A 61 -0.06 -1.53 -3.42
CA GLN A 61 0.74 -0.55 -4.15
C GLN A 61 0.82 0.73 -3.32
N VAL A 62 1.95 0.95 -2.65
CA VAL A 62 2.15 2.13 -1.81
C VAL A 62 2.92 3.22 -2.56
N SER A 63 2.27 4.35 -2.79
CA SER A 63 2.84 5.52 -3.46
C SER A 63 2.97 6.68 -2.47
N VAL A 64 4.11 7.36 -2.46
CA VAL A 64 4.44 8.42 -1.49
C VAL A 64 4.79 9.70 -2.24
N ALA A 65 4.05 10.78 -2.00
CA ALA A 65 4.44 12.14 -2.34
C ALA A 65 4.97 12.86 -1.10
N ALA A 66 6.27 13.08 -1.09
CA ALA A 66 6.99 13.84 -0.06
C ALA A 66 7.82 14.95 -0.73
N GLY A 67 8.34 15.89 0.05
CA GLY A 67 9.25 16.93 -0.46
C GLY A 67 10.44 16.35 -1.24
N GLU A 68 10.91 17.10 -2.24
CA GLU A 68 11.91 16.63 -3.21
C GLU A 68 13.32 16.46 -2.61
N ASP A 69 13.57 17.03 -1.44
CA ASP A 69 14.89 17.09 -0.80
C ASP A 69 15.27 15.80 -0.03
N GLY A 70 14.32 14.89 0.19
CA GLY A 70 14.52 13.67 0.98
C GLY A 70 15.19 12.52 0.21
N ASP A 71 15.97 11.67 0.90
CA ASP A 71 16.61 10.50 0.28
C ASP A 71 15.60 9.39 -0.05
N GLN A 72 15.16 9.36 -1.31
CA GLN A 72 14.22 8.37 -1.84
C GLN A 72 14.72 6.92 -1.75
N ARG A 73 16.00 6.67 -1.43
CA ARG A 73 16.48 5.31 -1.10
C ARG A 73 15.80 4.77 0.15
N ALA A 74 15.48 5.62 1.12
CA ALA A 74 14.78 5.21 2.34
C ALA A 74 13.38 4.64 2.02
N LEU A 75 12.65 5.27 1.10
CA LEU A 75 11.36 4.75 0.61
C LEU A 75 11.50 3.41 -0.12
N ARG A 76 12.55 3.26 -0.94
CA ARG A 76 12.82 2.01 -1.66
C ARG A 76 13.19 0.85 -0.74
N ILE A 77 13.91 1.11 0.36
CA ILE A 77 14.20 0.12 1.41
C ILE A 77 12.90 -0.42 2.00
N LEU A 78 11.90 0.44 2.18
CA LEU A 78 10.58 0.08 2.68
C LEU A 78 9.65 -0.53 1.61
N GLY A 79 10.11 -0.70 0.36
CA GLY A 79 9.28 -1.19 -0.74
C GLY A 79 8.26 -0.18 -1.28
N LEU A 80 8.46 1.11 -1.00
CA LEU A 80 7.52 2.18 -1.35
C LEU A 80 7.94 2.89 -2.64
N LYS A 81 6.95 3.40 -3.39
CA LYS A 81 7.18 4.15 -4.63
C LYS A 81 7.11 5.65 -4.38
N ALA A 82 8.21 6.37 -4.59
CA ALA A 82 8.19 7.82 -4.61
C ALA A 82 7.49 8.34 -5.88
N VAL A 83 6.54 9.25 -5.73
CA VAL A 83 5.81 9.91 -6.82
C VAL A 83 5.66 11.41 -6.53
N GLY A 84 5.48 12.22 -7.57
CA GLY A 84 5.05 13.60 -7.39
C GLY A 84 3.60 13.67 -6.91
N LEU A 85 3.21 14.81 -6.34
CA LEU A 85 1.88 15.02 -5.79
C LEU A 85 0.77 14.77 -6.83
N GLU A 86 0.91 15.28 -8.06
CA GLU A 86 -0.04 15.01 -9.17
C GLU A 86 -0.04 13.54 -9.65
N GLY A 87 1.05 12.80 -9.41
CA GLY A 87 1.14 11.37 -9.71
C GLY A 87 0.38 10.49 -8.71
N LEU A 88 0.00 11.05 -7.56
CA LEU A 88 -0.66 10.32 -6.47
C LEU A 88 -2.17 10.14 -6.73
N TRP A 89 -2.81 11.05 -7.47
CA TRP A 89 -4.24 11.02 -7.79
C TRP A 89 -4.54 10.58 -9.22
N GLN A 90 -3.71 9.72 -9.78
CA GLN A 90 -4.07 9.08 -11.04
C GLN A 90 -5.42 8.35 -10.87
N PRO A 91 -6.33 8.43 -11.85
CA PRO A 91 -7.63 7.78 -11.75
C PRO A 91 -7.43 6.30 -11.44
N ALA A 92 -7.99 5.88 -10.32
CA ALA A 92 -8.01 4.49 -9.94
C ALA A 92 -8.87 3.73 -10.99
N ASP A 93 -8.39 2.59 -11.47
CA ASP A 93 -9.19 1.73 -12.34
C ASP A 93 -10.49 1.34 -11.59
N ALA A 94 -11.57 1.05 -12.32
CA ALA A 94 -12.86 0.65 -11.73
C ALA A 94 -12.76 -0.56 -10.77
N ASP A 95 -11.66 -1.32 -10.86
CA ASP A 95 -11.36 -2.51 -10.06
C ASP A 95 -10.23 -2.24 -9.02
N SER A 96 -10.17 -1.02 -8.47
CA SER A 96 -9.18 -0.65 -7.46
C SER A 96 -9.81 0.00 -6.24
N VAL A 97 -9.23 -0.31 -5.07
CA VAL A 97 -9.57 0.30 -3.79
C VAL A 97 -8.37 1.12 -3.33
N ALA A 98 -8.58 2.42 -3.15
CA ALA A 98 -7.53 3.35 -2.77
C ALA A 98 -7.78 3.93 -1.37
N MET A 99 -6.72 4.00 -0.59
CA MET A 99 -6.69 4.69 0.70
C MET A 99 -5.68 5.83 0.64
N THR A 100 -5.97 6.95 1.31
CA THR A 100 -5.04 8.09 1.39
C THR A 100 -4.60 8.33 2.82
N VAL A 101 -3.30 8.53 3.01
CA VAL A 101 -2.67 8.88 4.28
C VAL A 101 -2.11 10.29 4.18
N ILE A 102 -2.45 11.14 5.14
CA ILE A 102 -1.91 12.51 5.23
C ILE A 102 -1.09 12.62 6.52
N CYS A 103 0.19 12.95 6.39
CA CYS A 103 1.07 13.14 7.55
C CYS A 103 0.90 14.54 8.15
N ALA A 104 1.20 14.68 9.45
CA ALA A 104 0.94 15.88 10.25
C ALA A 104 1.50 17.17 9.63
N SER A 105 2.70 17.15 9.06
CA SER A 105 3.30 18.36 8.45
C SER A 105 2.45 18.94 7.30
N ARG A 106 1.69 18.11 6.59
CA ARG A 106 0.82 18.52 5.49
C ARG A 106 -0.57 18.91 5.94
N LEU A 107 -0.97 18.44 7.11
CA LEU A 107 -2.22 18.80 7.75
C LEU A 107 -2.18 20.23 8.31
N GLU A 108 -1.03 20.65 8.85
CA GLU A 108 -0.80 22.01 9.35
C GLU A 108 -0.63 23.06 8.23
N SER A 109 -0.44 22.62 6.99
CA SER A 109 -0.14 23.48 5.84
C SER A 109 -1.34 24.30 5.32
N ASP A 110 -2.53 24.21 5.93
CA ASP A 110 -3.79 24.85 5.48
C ASP A 110 -4.15 24.58 4.00
N ASP A 111 -3.56 23.54 3.40
CA ASP A 111 -3.80 23.14 2.01
C ASP A 111 -5.11 22.34 1.93
N HIS A 112 -6.23 23.06 1.99
CA HIS A 112 -7.57 22.52 1.79
C HIS A 112 -7.71 21.80 0.43
N GLY A 113 -6.80 22.10 -0.52
CA GLY A 113 -6.61 21.44 -1.80
C GLY A 113 -6.39 19.93 -1.68
N LEU A 114 -5.54 19.55 -0.73
CA LEU A 114 -5.18 18.17 -0.45
C LEU A 114 -6.37 17.40 0.13
N PHE A 115 -7.04 18.03 1.09
CA PHE A 115 -8.17 17.45 1.81
C PHE A 115 -9.34 17.14 0.87
N TRP A 116 -9.72 18.06 -0.03
CA TRP A 116 -10.83 17.79 -0.96
C TRP A 116 -10.52 16.68 -1.96
N ARG A 117 -9.26 16.56 -2.41
CA ARG A 117 -8.83 15.47 -3.30
C ARG A 117 -8.88 14.13 -2.58
N SER A 118 -8.55 14.10 -1.28
CA SER A 118 -8.62 12.90 -0.44
C SER A 118 -10.03 12.54 0.03
N ALA A 119 -10.96 13.50 0.09
CA ALA A 119 -12.33 13.30 0.60
C ALA A 119 -13.20 12.32 -0.23
N ARG A 120 -12.68 11.83 -1.36
CA ARG A 120 -13.30 10.78 -2.18
C ARG A 120 -12.82 9.36 -1.82
N ALA A 121 -11.87 9.22 -0.91
CA ALA A 121 -11.28 7.96 -0.47
C ALA A 121 -11.25 7.87 1.08
N ASP A 122 -11.03 6.67 1.62
CA ASP A 122 -10.79 6.50 3.06
C ASP A 122 -9.51 7.23 3.44
N VAL A 123 -9.61 8.22 4.35
CA VAL A 123 -8.48 9.04 4.79
C VAL A 123 -8.00 8.58 6.16
N VAL A 124 -6.69 8.42 6.30
CA VAL A 124 -5.99 8.15 7.55
C VAL A 124 -4.99 9.27 7.78
N PHE A 125 -4.82 9.71 9.03
CA PHE A 125 -3.82 10.71 9.38
C PHE A 125 -2.69 10.05 10.16
N ALA A 126 -1.45 10.48 9.91
CA ALA A 126 -0.26 9.94 10.54
C ALA A 126 0.49 11.04 11.29
N GLY A 127 0.85 10.78 12.55
CA GLY A 127 1.60 11.74 13.38
C GLY A 127 1.31 11.63 14.87
N ALA A 128 1.89 12.53 15.66
CA ALA A 128 1.69 12.57 17.11
C ALA A 128 0.35 13.21 17.51
N HIS A 129 -0.23 14.03 16.62
CA HIS A 129 -1.43 14.82 16.87
C HIS A 129 -2.44 14.49 15.76
N GLY A 130 -3.70 14.25 16.14
CA GLY A 130 -4.80 14.23 15.17
C GLY A 130 -4.98 15.62 14.58
N ALA A 131 -5.79 15.74 13.53
CA ALA A 131 -6.20 17.06 13.04
C ALA A 131 -7.10 17.76 14.06
N ASP A 132 -6.48 18.40 15.05
CA ASP A 132 -7.11 19.37 15.93
C ASP A 132 -7.58 20.55 15.07
N GLY A 133 -8.75 20.39 14.45
CA GLY A 133 -9.29 21.36 13.50
C GLY A 133 -10.36 20.79 12.54
N LEU A 134 -10.41 19.48 12.30
CA LEU A 134 -11.35 18.88 11.33
C LEU A 134 -12.75 18.56 11.89
N GLY A 135 -13.07 18.96 13.12
CA GLY A 135 -14.43 19.00 13.66
C GLY A 135 -15.16 17.66 13.81
N GLY A 136 -14.51 16.52 13.53
CA GLY A 136 -15.04 15.17 13.71
C GLY A 136 -14.24 14.38 14.74
N ALA A 137 -14.88 13.42 15.40
CA ALA A 137 -14.18 12.49 16.29
C ALA A 137 -13.15 11.70 15.46
N MET A 138 -11.88 11.90 15.77
CA MET A 138 -10.80 11.08 15.23
C MET A 138 -10.47 10.00 16.25
N GLU A 139 -10.47 8.74 15.81
CA GLU A 139 -10.04 7.65 16.66
C GLU A 139 -8.55 7.40 16.49
N ARG A 140 -7.84 7.38 17.62
CA ARG A 140 -6.42 7.02 17.66
C ARG A 140 -6.28 5.50 17.56
N VAL A 141 -5.46 5.07 16.61
CA VAL A 141 -5.16 3.67 16.34
C VAL A 141 -3.68 3.44 16.55
N GLN A 142 -3.35 2.38 17.29
CA GLN A 142 -1.97 1.96 17.50
C GLN A 142 -1.68 0.73 16.62
N TYR A 143 -0.60 0.81 15.86
CA TYR A 143 -0.12 -0.28 15.05
C TYR A 143 1.20 -0.79 15.58
N ARG A 144 1.37 -2.10 15.66
CA ARG A 144 2.65 -2.73 16.00
C ARG A 144 3.26 -3.32 14.72
N PRO A 145 4.33 -2.72 14.17
CA PRO A 145 4.96 -3.25 12.98
C PRO A 145 5.52 -4.65 13.18
N SER A 146 5.57 -5.43 12.11
CA SER A 146 6.22 -6.74 12.09
C SER A 146 7.72 -6.63 12.40
N ALA A 147 8.34 -7.74 12.79
CA ALA A 147 9.79 -7.77 13.02
C ALA A 147 10.59 -7.41 11.75
N ALA A 148 10.08 -7.79 10.57
CA ALA A 148 10.66 -7.39 9.30
C ALA A 148 10.51 -5.88 9.09
N ALA A 149 9.31 -5.33 9.29
CA ALA A 149 9.05 -3.91 9.20
C ALA A 149 9.99 -3.08 10.09
N LEU A 150 10.19 -3.48 11.35
CA LEU A 150 11.12 -2.81 12.26
C LEU A 150 12.57 -2.86 11.75
N ALA A 151 13.02 -3.99 11.21
CA ALA A 151 14.36 -4.12 10.66
C ALA A 151 14.57 -3.21 9.44
N PHE A 152 13.66 -3.23 8.48
CA PHE A 152 13.74 -2.39 7.28
C PHE A 152 13.56 -0.90 7.61
N LYS A 153 12.68 -0.55 8.55
CA LYS A 153 12.52 0.81 9.09
C LYS A 153 13.81 1.32 9.73
N SER A 154 14.47 0.50 10.55
CA SER A 154 15.75 0.90 11.17
C SER A 154 16.82 1.22 10.11
N HIS A 155 16.85 0.46 9.01
CA HIS A 155 17.79 0.69 7.92
C HIS A 155 17.43 1.94 7.11
N ALA A 156 16.14 2.18 6.86
CA ALA A 156 15.66 3.38 6.20
C ALA A 156 15.96 4.65 7.03
N LEU A 157 15.83 4.60 8.36
CA LEU A 157 16.16 5.71 9.27
C LEU A 157 17.63 6.12 9.20
N VAL A 158 18.54 5.15 9.11
CA VAL A 158 19.98 5.45 8.94
C VAL A 158 20.24 6.24 7.66
N VAL A 159 19.52 5.91 6.58
CA VAL A 159 19.66 6.61 5.29
C VAL A 159 19.13 8.03 5.34
N THR A 160 18.09 8.30 6.13
CA THR A 160 17.59 9.66 6.36
C THR A 160 18.44 10.46 7.36
N GLY A 161 19.53 9.89 7.88
CA GLY A 161 20.36 10.51 8.91
C GLY A 161 19.69 10.59 10.29
N ALA A 162 18.58 9.87 10.48
CA ALA A 162 17.87 9.78 11.74
C ALA A 162 18.46 8.66 12.63
N ASP A 163 18.28 8.77 13.94
CA ASP A 163 18.71 7.73 14.87
C ASP A 163 17.89 6.44 14.65
N PRO A 164 18.51 5.28 14.33
CA PRO A 164 17.80 4.02 14.21
C PRO A 164 17.08 3.58 15.49
N GLY A 165 17.48 4.11 16.66
CA GLY A 165 16.79 3.92 17.94
C GLY A 165 15.39 4.53 18.00
N SER A 166 15.04 5.41 17.05
CA SER A 166 13.70 5.98 16.89
C SER A 166 12.71 5.06 16.16
N ALA A 167 13.13 3.85 15.76
CA ALA A 167 12.22 2.79 15.32
C ALA A 167 11.41 2.27 16.52
N ASP A 168 10.49 3.09 17.02
CA ASP A 168 9.55 2.69 18.05
C ASP A 168 8.77 1.45 17.58
N GLY A 169 8.47 0.57 18.53
CA GLY A 169 7.70 -0.66 18.29
C GLY A 169 6.22 -0.40 18.08
N VAL A 170 5.74 0.84 18.28
CA VAL A 170 4.35 1.24 18.07
C VAL A 170 4.29 2.49 17.19
N GLU A 171 3.46 2.44 16.17
CA GLU A 171 3.17 3.55 15.27
C GLU A 171 1.74 4.05 15.52
N THR A 172 1.54 5.36 15.52
CA THR A 172 0.23 5.98 15.77
C THR A 172 -0.38 6.50 14.47
N LEU A 173 -1.61 6.09 14.20
CA LEU A 173 -2.45 6.60 13.13
C LEU A 173 -3.77 7.13 13.71
N PHE A 174 -4.45 8.01 12.97
CA PHE A 174 -5.78 8.51 13.33
C PHE A 174 -6.74 8.26 12.18
N ARG A 175 -7.93 7.73 12.49
CA ARG A 175 -9.01 7.50 11.52
C ARG A 175 -10.20 8.42 11.77
N GLY A 176 -10.85 8.86 10.69
CA GLY A 176 -12.16 9.49 10.79
C GLY A 176 -13.27 8.44 10.80
N GLU A 177 -14.43 8.78 11.36
CA GLU A 177 -15.60 7.87 11.46
C GLU A 177 -16.13 7.37 10.09
N ARG A 178 -15.75 8.02 8.98
CA ARG A 178 -16.15 7.60 7.62
C ARG A 178 -15.19 6.62 6.94
N SER A 179 -14.06 6.25 7.57
CA SER A 179 -13.09 5.35 6.96
C SER A 179 -13.64 3.91 6.99
N ALA A 180 -14.12 3.41 5.86
CA ALA A 180 -14.86 2.17 5.75
C ALA A 180 -13.94 0.94 5.81
N GLY A 181 -13.68 0.42 7.02
CA GLY A 181 -13.33 -1.00 7.28
C GLY A 181 -12.08 -1.61 6.63
N LEU A 182 -11.38 -0.92 5.72
CA LEU A 182 -10.21 -1.42 5.00
C LEU A 182 -8.97 -1.63 5.90
N LEU A 183 -9.08 -1.16 7.14
CA LEU A 183 -8.07 -1.15 8.19
C LEU A 183 -8.21 -2.33 9.18
N ASP A 184 -9.37 -3.01 9.17
CA ASP A 184 -9.90 -3.67 10.38
C ASP A 184 -9.25 -5.01 10.74
N ALA A 185 -8.42 -5.58 9.85
CA ALA A 185 -7.81 -6.88 10.12
C ALA A 185 -6.61 -6.83 11.10
N ASP A 186 -5.90 -5.69 11.19
CA ASP A 186 -4.57 -5.64 11.85
C ASP A 186 -4.37 -4.48 12.84
N LEU A 187 -5.40 -3.66 13.05
CA LEU A 187 -5.28 -2.42 13.82
C LEU A 187 -6.00 -2.54 15.16
N VAL A 188 -5.26 -2.36 16.25
CA VAL A 188 -5.83 -2.38 17.60
C VAL A 188 -6.21 -0.94 17.96
N SER A 189 -7.49 -0.71 18.28
CA SER A 189 -7.95 0.56 18.86
C SER A 189 -7.14 0.86 20.12
N GLY A 190 -6.53 2.04 20.18
CA GLY A 190 -5.91 2.51 21.41
C GLY A 190 -7.02 2.96 22.35
N CYS A 191 -7.21 2.24 23.45
CA CYS A 191 -8.08 2.66 24.55
C CYS A 191 -7.54 3.92 25.26
#